data_AF-A0A2A5GPL7-F1
#
_entry.id   AF-A0A2A5GPL7-F1
#
_cell.length_a   1.000
_cell.length_b   1.000
_cell.length_c   1.000
_cell.angle_alpha   90.00
_cell.angle_beta   90.00
_cell.angle_gamma   90.00
#
_symmetry.space_group_name_H-M   'P 1'
#
loop_
_entity.id
_entity.type
_entity.pdbx_description
1 polymer ?
#
loop_
_entity_poly.entity_id
_entity_poly.type
_entity_poly.pdbx_seq_one_letter_code
_entity_poly.pdbx_strand_id
1 'polypeptide(L)'
;MNDLITKEHIFTHSIDKVWSAISTAEEISAWFIKADFKAESGYKYTFTATEERGCMEITGEVKKADPYTLVYTWVVQNTDTETIVMWELTPHEGGTKLLLEHSGISNYPEASAVKFFNDFSG
;
A
#
# COMPACT_ATOMS: atom_id res chain seq x y z
N MET A 1 7.97 -20.22 -7.49
CA MET A 1 8.36 -18.85 -7.10
C MET A 1 7.19 -18.28 -6.32
N ASN A 2 7.41 -17.59 -5.20
CA ASN A 2 6.32 -16.90 -4.50
C ASN A 2 6.32 -15.44 -4.97
N ASP A 3 5.38 -15.13 -5.86
CA ASP A 3 5.08 -13.77 -6.35
C ASP A 3 4.15 -12.98 -5.42
N LEU A 4 3.91 -13.52 -4.22
CA LEU A 4 3.07 -12.95 -3.17
C LEU A 4 3.92 -12.65 -1.92
N ILE A 5 3.90 -11.38 -1.50
CA ILE A 5 4.39 -10.95 -0.19
C ILE A 5 3.17 -10.74 0.70
N THR A 6 3.14 -11.41 1.85
CA THR A 6 2.14 -11.19 2.88
C THR A 6 2.85 -10.69 4.14
N LYS A 7 2.38 -9.60 4.70
CA LYS A 7 2.89 -9.01 5.95
C LYS A 7 1.74 -8.71 6.88
N GLU A 8 1.87 -9.10 8.14
CA GLU A 8 0.88 -8.78 9.16
C GLU A 8 1.52 -7.94 10.27
N HIS A 9 0.75 -6.99 10.82
CA HIS A 9 1.18 -6.13 11.90
C HIS A 9 0.03 -5.87 12.88
N ILE A 10 0.31 -5.86 14.18
CA ILE A 10 -0.68 -5.56 15.22
C ILE A 10 -0.43 -4.16 15.77
N PHE A 11 -1.36 -3.24 15.52
CA PHE A 11 -1.35 -1.90 16.06
C PHE A 11 -2.16 -1.85 17.35
N THR A 12 -1.69 -1.10 18.37
CA THR A 12 -2.43 -0.81 19.62
C THR A 12 -3.41 0.37 19.45
N HIS A 13 -3.99 0.51 18.26
CA HIS A 13 -4.93 1.57 17.89
C HIS A 13 -6.24 0.98 17.39
N SER A 14 -7.32 1.76 17.48
CA SER A 14 -8.62 1.40 16.92
C SER A 14 -8.54 1.22 15.40
N ILE A 15 -9.30 0.28 14.88
CA ILE A 15 -9.29 -0.08 13.46
C ILE A 15 -9.61 1.11 12.56
N ASP A 16 -10.48 2.00 13.01
CA ASP A 16 -10.86 3.23 12.31
C ASP A 16 -9.67 4.20 12.13
N LYS A 17 -8.78 4.25 13.13
CA LYS A 17 -7.59 5.10 13.10
C LYS A 17 -6.55 4.55 12.14
N VAL A 18 -6.33 3.23 12.17
CA VAL A 18 -5.42 2.55 11.24
C VAL A 18 -5.97 2.61 9.82
N TRP A 19 -7.29 2.44 9.65
CA TRP A 19 -7.97 2.58 8.37
C TRP A 19 -7.79 3.98 7.80
N SER A 20 -8.07 5.02 8.60
CA SER A 20 -7.89 6.42 8.21
C SER A 20 -6.45 6.70 7.75
N ALA A 21 -5.47 6.06 8.40
CA ALA A 21 -4.05 6.24 8.09
C ALA A 21 -3.65 5.67 6.71
N ILE A 22 -4.34 4.64 6.23
CA ILE A 22 -4.11 4.03 4.90
C ILE A 22 -5.10 4.52 3.83
N SER A 23 -6.28 5.01 4.23
CA SER A 23 -7.35 5.43 3.33
C SER A 23 -7.24 6.89 2.90
N THR A 24 -6.43 7.68 3.60
CA THR A 24 -6.32 9.14 3.42
C THR A 24 -4.98 9.50 2.79
N ALA A 25 -5.01 10.25 1.68
CA ALA A 25 -3.83 10.78 1.01
C ALA A 25 -2.85 11.47 1.97
N GLU A 26 -3.33 12.34 2.86
CA GLU A 26 -2.47 13.09 3.78
C GLU A 26 -1.72 12.17 4.75
N GLU A 27 -2.43 11.20 5.35
CA GLU A 27 -1.84 10.26 6.29
C GLU A 27 -0.83 9.35 5.60
N ILE A 28 -1.22 8.69 4.49
CA ILE A 28 -0.30 7.80 3.75
C ILE A 28 0.89 8.58 3.19
N SER A 29 0.70 9.84 2.78
CA SER A 29 1.79 10.70 2.33
C SER A 29 2.74 11.10 3.46
N ALA A 30 2.30 11.09 4.72
CA ALA A 30 3.12 11.47 5.87
C ALA A 30 4.13 10.39 6.26
N TRP A 31 3.79 9.11 6.11
CA TRP A 31 4.65 7.98 6.51
C TRP A 31 5.12 7.07 5.36
N PHE A 32 4.58 7.23 4.15
CA PHE A 32 4.91 6.38 3.00
C PHE A 32 5.51 7.16 1.83
N ILE A 33 4.67 7.54 0.86
CA ILE A 33 5.05 8.27 -0.36
C ILE A 33 3.93 9.22 -0.67
N LYS A 34 4.27 10.42 -1.12
CA LYS A 34 3.27 11.41 -1.50
C LYS A 34 2.34 10.83 -2.56
N ALA A 35 1.06 10.76 -2.21
CA ALA A 35 0.02 10.12 -2.99
C ALA A 35 -1.18 11.04 -3.12
N ASP A 36 -1.73 11.16 -4.32
CA ASP A 36 -3.10 11.64 -4.48
C ASP A 36 -4.05 10.44 -4.39
N PHE A 37 -4.11 9.84 -3.19
CA PHE A 37 -4.87 8.63 -2.93
C PHE A 37 -6.24 8.92 -2.32
N LYS A 38 -7.28 8.28 -2.84
CA LYS A 38 -8.63 8.33 -2.29
C LYS A 38 -9.19 6.92 -2.19
N ALA A 39 -9.63 6.51 -1.00
CA ALA A 39 -10.29 5.22 -0.78
C ALA A 39 -11.70 5.18 -1.39
N GLU A 40 -11.77 5.28 -2.71
CA GLU A 40 -12.99 5.26 -3.50
C GLU A 40 -12.83 4.25 -4.63
N SER A 41 -13.72 3.26 -4.68
CA SER A 41 -13.65 2.19 -5.70
C SER A 41 -13.74 2.78 -7.10
N GLY A 42 -12.78 2.46 -7.97
CA GLY A 42 -12.63 3.02 -9.31
C GLY A 42 -11.81 4.32 -9.37
N TYR A 43 -11.32 4.82 -8.23
CA TYR A 43 -10.46 6.01 -8.22
C TYR A 43 -9.05 5.66 -8.70
N LYS A 44 -8.53 6.48 -9.60
CA LYS A 44 -7.16 6.37 -10.09
C LYS A 44 -6.27 7.29 -9.28
N TYR A 45 -5.31 6.71 -8.58
CA TYR A 45 -4.34 7.46 -7.80
C TYR A 45 -3.01 7.55 -8.54
N THR A 46 -2.19 8.51 -8.11
CA THR A 46 -0.79 8.61 -8.51
C THR A 46 0.06 8.81 -7.26
N PHE A 47 1.02 7.91 -7.03
CA PHE A 47 2.12 8.13 -6.09
C PHE A 47 3.30 8.77 -6.81
N THR A 48 3.96 9.69 -6.13
CA THR A 48 5.18 10.33 -6.62
C THR A 48 6.30 10.03 -5.64
N ALA A 49 7.14 9.05 -5.98
CA ALA A 49 8.32 8.75 -5.20
C ALA A 49 9.39 9.82 -5.48
N THR A 50 9.45 10.83 -4.62
CA THR A 50 10.56 11.79 -4.58
C THR A 50 11.73 11.18 -3.83
N GLU A 51 12.54 10.39 -4.53
CA GLU A 51 13.93 10.20 -4.14
C GLU A 51 14.81 11.05 -5.05
N GLU A 52 15.89 11.58 -4.49
CA GLU A 52 16.90 12.48 -5.07
C GLU A 52 17.57 11.97 -6.38
N ARG A 53 17.03 10.97 -7.07
CA ARG A 53 17.61 10.31 -8.25
C ARG A 53 16.63 10.00 -9.39
N GLY A 54 15.51 10.70 -9.46
CA GLY A 54 14.63 10.70 -10.63
C GLY A 54 13.20 10.36 -10.26
N CYS A 55 12.34 11.38 -10.31
CA CYS A 55 10.90 11.28 -10.05
C CYS A 55 10.31 10.01 -10.69
N MET A 56 9.98 9.02 -9.87
CA MET A 56 9.28 7.83 -10.32
C MET A 56 7.81 8.02 -9.99
N GLU A 57 6.98 8.06 -11.02
CA GLU A 57 5.53 8.08 -10.86
C GLU A 57 5.03 6.64 -10.78
N ILE A 58 4.17 6.35 -9.81
CA ILE A 58 3.46 5.09 -9.74
C ILE A 58 1.99 5.42 -9.89
N THR A 59 1.33 4.76 -10.84
CA THR A 59 -0.10 4.92 -11.07
C THR A 59 -0.83 3.66 -10.64
N GLY A 60 -2.09 3.80 -10.28
CA GLY A 60 -2.89 2.68 -9.84
C GLY A 60 -4.37 2.98 -9.78
N GLU A 61 -5.16 1.94 -9.60
CA GLU A 61 -6.61 2.05 -9.48
C GLU A 61 -7.08 1.31 -8.22
N VAL A 62 -7.90 1.99 -7.43
CA VAL A 62 -8.57 1.38 -6.28
C VAL A 62 -9.64 0.41 -6.81
N LYS A 63 -9.42 -0.88 -6.62
CA LYS A 63 -10.37 -1.93 -7.00
C LYS A 63 -11.50 -2.05 -6.00
N LYS A 64 -11.19 -1.92 -4.71
CA LYS A 64 -12.15 -2.07 -3.62
C LYS A 64 -11.73 -1.17 -2.46
N ALA A 65 -12.66 -0.38 -1.96
CA ALA A 65 -12.53 0.33 -0.70
C ALA A 65 -13.81 0.08 0.11
N ASP A 66 -13.74 -0.90 1.00
CA ASP A 66 -14.80 -1.23 1.95
C ASP A 66 -14.27 -0.91 3.35
N PRO A 67 -15.10 -0.57 4.36
CA PRO A 67 -14.61 -0.38 5.73
C PRO A 67 -13.71 -1.55 6.14
N TYR A 68 -12.42 -1.24 6.36
CA TYR A 68 -11.36 -2.18 6.77
C TYR A 68 -10.80 -3.09 5.68
N THR A 69 -11.16 -2.93 4.41
CA THR A 69 -10.52 -3.65 3.30
C THR A 69 -10.27 -2.72 2.12
N LEU A 70 -9.00 -2.56 1.75
CA LEU A 70 -8.57 -1.74 0.63
C LEU A 70 -7.77 -2.58 -0.37
N VAL A 71 -8.23 -2.67 -1.60
CA VAL A 71 -7.54 -3.37 -2.69
C VAL A 71 -7.29 -2.40 -3.82
N TYR A 72 -6.07 -2.35 -4.31
CA TYR A 72 -5.70 -1.50 -5.43
C TYR A 72 -4.58 -2.08 -6.29
N THR A 73 -4.46 -1.58 -7.52
CA THR A 73 -3.38 -1.96 -8.44
C THR A 73 -2.22 -0.99 -8.36
N TRP A 74 -0.99 -1.47 -8.53
CA TRP A 74 0.24 -0.70 -8.44
C TRP A 74 1.08 -0.92 -9.70
N VAL A 75 1.27 0.15 -10.47
CA VAL A 75 1.99 0.16 -11.75
C VAL A 75 3.05 1.26 -11.71
N VAL A 76 4.31 0.87 -11.79
CA VAL A 76 5.43 1.83 -11.82
C VAL A 76 5.67 2.33 -13.24
N GLN A 77 5.87 3.64 -13.38
CA GLN A 77 6.23 4.27 -14.64
C GLN A 77 7.50 3.63 -15.23
N ASN A 78 7.48 3.37 -16.54
CA ASN A 78 8.50 2.62 -17.30
C ASN A 78 8.58 1.12 -16.99
N THR A 79 7.58 0.54 -16.32
CA THR A 79 7.45 -0.91 -16.15
C THR A 79 6.10 -1.38 -16.69
N ASP A 80 6.07 -2.48 -17.45
CA ASP A 80 4.83 -3.13 -17.91
C ASP A 80 4.23 -4.07 -16.85
N THR A 81 4.75 -4.00 -15.63
CA THR A 81 4.33 -4.82 -14.50
C THR A 81 3.24 -4.10 -13.74
N GLU A 82 2.04 -4.66 -13.80
CA GLU A 82 0.99 -4.37 -12.83
C GLU A 82 1.08 -5.35 -11.66
N THR A 83 1.00 -4.82 -10.45
CA THR A 83 0.88 -5.60 -9.22
C THR A 83 -0.40 -5.24 -8.48
N ILE A 84 -0.82 -6.08 -7.55
CA ILE A 84 -2.04 -5.87 -6.77
C ILE A 84 -1.66 -5.82 -5.29
N VAL A 85 -2.04 -4.74 -4.62
CA VAL A 85 -1.85 -4.57 -3.19
C VAL A 85 -3.21 -4.62 -2.52
N MET A 86 -3.33 -5.48 -1.52
CA MET A 86 -4.50 -5.64 -0.69
C MET A 86 -4.13 -5.36 0.76
N TRP A 87 -4.93 -4.54 1.40
CA TRP A 87 -4.87 -4.21 2.82
C TRP A 87 -6.16 -4.72 3.44
N GLU A 88 -6.05 -5.56 4.45
CA GLU A 88 -7.16 -6.05 5.23
C GLU A 88 -6.89 -5.74 6.70
N LEU A 89 -7.81 -5.03 7.34
CA LEU A 89 -7.74 -4.72 8.74
C LEU A 89 -8.77 -5.58 9.47
N THR A 90 -8.34 -6.21 10.54
CA THR A 90 -9.19 -7.05 11.38
C THR A 90 -9.10 -6.55 12.83
N PRO A 91 -10.22 -6.38 13.54
CA PRO A 91 -10.17 -6.06 14.96
C PRO A 91 -9.48 -7.21 15.72
N HIS A 92 -8.54 -6.88 16.59
CA HIS A 92 -7.79 -7.85 17.40
C HIS A 92 -7.83 -7.45 18.88
N GLU A 93 -7.70 -8.41 19.80
CA GLU A 93 -7.77 -8.12 21.25
C GLU A 93 -6.66 -7.15 21.66
N GLY A 94 -7.04 -5.91 22.00
CA GLY A 94 -6.12 -4.83 22.37
C GLY A 94 -5.70 -3.91 21.23
N GLY A 95 -6.28 -4.05 20.02
CA GLY A 95 -5.96 -3.18 18.89
C GLY A 95 -6.50 -3.65 17.55
N THR A 96 -5.66 -3.54 16.52
CA THR A 96 -6.03 -3.83 15.13
C THR A 96 -4.93 -4.61 14.45
N LYS A 97 -5.29 -5.74 13.84
CA LYS A 97 -4.42 -6.47 12.93
C LYS A 97 -4.55 -5.85 11.55
N LEU A 98 -3.44 -5.41 10.97
CA LEU A 98 -3.33 -5.02 9.58
C LEU A 98 -2.61 -6.15 8.84
N LEU A 99 -3.25 -6.67 7.82
CA LEU A 99 -2.71 -7.63 6.87
C LEU A 99 -2.49 -6.90 5.54
N LEU A 100 -1.30 -7.00 5.01
CA LEU A 100 -0.87 -6.41 3.75
C LEU A 100 -0.41 -7.53 2.83
N GLU A 101 -1.08 -7.68 1.71
CA GLU A 101 -0.79 -8.67 0.69
C GLU A 101 -0.44 -7.97 -0.62
N HIS A 102 0.74 -8.26 -1.16
CA HIS A 102 1.20 -7.72 -2.42
C HIS A 102 1.52 -8.85 -3.39
N SER A 103 0.68 -8.97 -4.41
CA SER A 103 0.77 -9.98 -5.47
C SER A 103 1.40 -9.38 -6.73
N GLY A 104 2.27 -10.15 -7.40
CA GLY A 104 2.92 -9.79 -8.67
C GLY A 104 4.32 -9.19 -8.51
N ILE A 105 4.87 -9.21 -7.30
CA ILE A 105 6.16 -8.56 -6.99
C ILE A 105 7.37 -9.26 -7.65
N SER A 106 7.25 -10.52 -8.06
CA SER A 106 8.37 -11.24 -8.73
C SER A 106 8.82 -10.60 -10.05
N ASN A 107 8.01 -9.71 -10.61
CA ASN A 107 8.34 -8.97 -11.83
C ASN A 107 8.95 -7.59 -11.52
N TYR A 108 9.20 -7.28 -10.24
CA TYR A 108 10.02 -6.16 -9.77
C TYR A 108 11.41 -6.66 -9.34
N PRO A 109 12.48 -5.89 -9.58
CA PRO A 109 13.80 -6.21 -9.03
C PRO A 109 13.70 -6.24 -7.49
N GLU A 110 13.92 -7.44 -6.92
CA GLU A 110 13.74 -7.81 -5.51
C GLU A 110 14.35 -6.82 -4.49
N ALA A 111 15.29 -5.99 -4.91
CA ALA A 111 16.00 -5.03 -4.04
C ALA A 111 15.19 -3.77 -3.66
N SER A 112 14.19 -3.37 -4.45
CA SER A 112 13.45 -2.12 -4.20
C SER A 112 12.21 -2.36 -3.36
N ALA A 113 11.30 -3.22 -3.81
CA ALA A 113 10.04 -3.45 -3.11
C ALA A 113 10.25 -4.03 -1.71
N VAL A 114 11.10 -5.05 -1.55
CA VAL A 114 11.36 -5.61 -0.21
C VAL A 114 11.95 -4.56 0.74
N LYS A 115 12.76 -3.60 0.26
CA LYS A 115 13.25 -2.49 1.09
C LYS A 115 12.13 -1.52 1.48
N PHE A 116 11.29 -1.07 0.56
CA PHE A 116 10.14 -0.21 0.87
C PHE A 116 9.17 -0.89 1.87
N PHE A 117 8.97 -2.20 1.73
CA PHE A 117 8.11 -2.98 2.62
C PHE A 117 8.78 -3.37 3.95
N ASN A 118 10.11 -3.42 4.01
CA ASN A 118 10.84 -3.70 5.26
C ASN A 118 11.08 -2.42 6.08
N ASP A 119 11.14 -1.26 5.43
CA ASP A 119 11.12 0.07 6.07
C ASP A 119 9.72 0.44 6.60
N PHE A 120 8.67 -0.32 6.24
CA PHE A 120 7.43 -0.43 7.03
C PHE A 120 7.71 -1.14 8.36
N SER A 121 8.50 -0.46 9.18
CA SER A 121 8.82 -0.74 10.57
C SER A 121 8.56 0.57 11.30
N GLY A 122 7.28 0.83 11.59
CA GLY A 122 6.92 1.85 12.58
C GLY A 122 7.56 1.56 13.93
#